data_AF-A0A4R2MYI6-F1
#
_entry.id   AF-A0A4R2MYI6-F1
#
_cell.length_a   1.000
_cell.length_b   1.000
_cell.length_c   1.000
_cell.angle_alpha   90.00
_cell.angle_beta   90.00
_cell.angle_gamma   90.00
#
_symmetry.space_group_name_H-M   'P 1'
#
loop_
_entity.id
_entity.type
_entity.pdbx_description
1 polymer ?
#
loop_
_entity_poly.entity_id
_entity_poly.type
_entity_poly.pdbx_seq_one_letter_code
_entity_poly.pdbx_strand_id
1 'polypeptide(L)'
;MTSDKVKPKISDFLKGQYLKKSEPDRKKLEKATDLNEISILKESIQQLKEKYSLNNWIDYAANTYANQLKFGTHISKGIHPDAKGDNVTFQSLNQLKNNLVGSQSIHKLELDANGNAAALPLASFFNIIIDEDKQIKLKDLLLNNDPSLEKCFANEIELSEKYKQIFQNTLKGNLDTPITHERNKQLLWVNDKDAIKNNDYTCLIPLYPSAFTNIVYNKINQSRYSEENKVAREKRYKNKKDDVQQSYISINDLSTVKLGGTKPQNVSLLTSSQGGRNYLLPSLPPIISSTTMRISYSQTTIFTERLAYVCRYGLRMLYEVIKEKKNIYTVRDERIDALNIILQTLLRQVNNLQQKEVAWTKDYQLDWCEKYWLDPNRWQNEEQHYDIYQRQDWINEIDRRFALWINDCLKKQFPKIAHQFNNPEYETWRKQFRRALRLALRNK
;
A
#
# COMPACT_ATOMS: atom_id res chain seq x y z
N MET A 1 22.03 -8.11 31.71
CA MET A 1 22.94 -6.97 31.41
C MET A 1 23.31 -6.31 32.74
N THR A 2 24.36 -5.50 32.85
CA THR A 2 24.74 -4.84 34.12
C THR A 2 24.67 -3.32 34.00
N SER A 3 24.46 -2.60 35.11
CA SER A 3 24.40 -1.13 35.13
C SER A 3 25.70 -0.46 34.68
N ASP A 4 26.84 -1.15 34.84
CA ASP A 4 28.15 -0.72 34.35
C ASP A 4 28.23 -0.67 32.81
N LYS A 5 27.34 -1.36 32.08
CA LYS A 5 27.22 -1.21 30.62
C LYS A 5 26.30 -0.07 30.21
N VAL A 6 25.30 0.26 31.03
CA VAL A 6 24.28 1.27 30.70
C VAL A 6 24.80 2.69 30.98
N LYS A 7 25.41 2.91 32.15
CA LYS A 7 25.89 4.24 32.59
C LYS A 7 26.87 4.90 31.61
N PRO A 8 27.88 4.19 31.06
CA PRO A 8 28.79 4.79 30.09
C PRO A 8 28.05 5.28 28.84
N LYS A 9 27.12 4.48 28.29
CA LYS A 9 26.35 4.84 27.10
C LYS A 9 25.46 6.07 27.33
N ILE A 10 24.87 6.21 28.52
CA ILE A 10 24.15 7.44 28.92
C ILE A 10 25.11 8.63 29.00
N SER A 11 26.26 8.46 29.65
CA SER A 11 27.28 9.52 29.76
C SER A 11 27.78 9.96 28.39
N ASP A 12 28.04 9.03 27.49
CA ASP A 12 28.52 9.28 26.13
C ASP A 12 27.47 10.03 25.29
N PHE A 13 26.19 9.68 25.43
CA PHE A 13 25.10 10.43 24.82
C PHE A 13 25.09 11.89 25.29
N LEU A 14 25.16 12.12 26.61
CA LEU A 14 25.15 13.48 27.18
C LEU A 14 26.38 14.29 26.76
N LYS A 15 27.57 13.68 26.80
CA LYS A 15 28.81 14.28 26.28
C LYS A 15 28.68 14.62 24.80
N GLY A 16 28.11 13.72 23.99
CA GLY A 16 27.86 13.96 22.57
C GLY A 16 26.92 15.15 22.32
N GLN A 17 25.84 15.26 23.08
CA GLN A 17 24.92 16.41 23.00
C GLN A 17 25.60 17.72 23.43
N TYR A 18 26.36 17.69 24.51
CA TYR A 18 27.15 18.83 24.98
C TYR A 18 28.15 19.30 23.91
N LEU A 19 28.95 18.40 23.34
CA LEU A 19 29.94 18.73 22.32
C LEU A 19 29.28 19.32 21.08
N LYS A 20 28.18 18.73 20.61
CA LYS A 20 27.44 19.23 19.44
C LYS A 20 26.85 20.62 19.67
N LYS A 21 26.38 20.91 20.89
CA LYS A 21 25.76 22.21 21.21
C LYS A 21 26.76 23.30 21.54
N SER A 22 27.92 22.94 22.09
CA SER A 22 29.01 23.86 22.40
C SER A 22 29.97 24.10 21.21
N GLU A 23 29.90 23.31 20.14
CA GLU A 23 30.76 23.44 18.96
C GLU A 23 30.79 24.87 18.36
N PRO A 24 29.66 25.57 18.16
CA PRO A 24 29.68 26.93 17.63
C PRO A 24 30.45 27.90 18.53
N ASP A 25 30.24 27.81 19.85
CA ASP A 25 30.87 28.70 20.83
C ASP A 25 32.35 28.38 21.00
N ARG A 26 32.74 27.10 20.90
CA ARG A 26 34.16 26.68 20.88
C ARG A 26 34.89 27.19 19.65
N LYS A 27 34.29 27.09 18.46
CA LYS A 27 34.87 27.64 17.23
C LYS A 27 34.99 29.16 17.25
N LYS A 28 34.05 29.85 17.91
CA LYS A 28 34.15 31.30 18.16
C LYS A 28 35.26 31.61 19.15
N LEU A 29 35.36 30.84 20.23
CA LEU A 29 36.38 31.03 21.27
C LEU A 29 37.81 30.88 20.70
N GLU A 30 38.03 29.94 19.78
CA GLU A 30 39.32 29.76 19.09
C GLU A 30 39.73 30.96 18.22
N LYS A 31 38.76 31.78 17.79
CA LYS A 31 38.97 32.94 16.91
C LYS A 31 38.85 34.27 17.63
N ALA A 32 38.35 34.27 18.87
CA ALA A 32 38.12 35.47 19.64
C ALA A 32 39.43 36.06 20.14
N THR A 33 39.63 37.35 19.92
CA THR A 33 40.77 38.13 20.41
C THR A 33 40.39 39.11 21.52
N ASP A 34 39.09 39.43 21.64
CA ASP A 34 38.56 40.28 22.70
C ASP A 34 38.39 39.49 24.02
N LEU A 35 38.91 40.02 25.11
CA LEU A 35 38.88 39.41 26.43
C LEU A 35 37.45 39.28 26.98
N ASN A 36 36.58 40.23 26.66
CA ASN A 36 35.20 40.20 27.13
C ASN A 36 34.40 39.11 26.38
N GLU A 37 34.53 39.05 25.06
CA GLU A 37 33.96 37.97 24.24
C GLU A 37 34.43 36.57 24.68
N ILE A 38 35.73 36.40 24.96
CA ILE A 38 36.30 35.15 25.48
C ILE A 38 35.64 34.75 26.81
N SER A 39 35.43 35.71 27.72
CA SER A 39 34.79 35.45 29.02
C SER A 39 33.35 34.97 28.85
N ILE A 40 32.56 35.65 28.02
CA ILE A 40 31.16 35.29 27.73
C ILE A 40 31.07 33.90 27.11
N LEU A 41 31.94 33.58 26.15
CA LEU A 41 31.95 32.27 25.49
C LEU A 41 32.35 31.15 26.46
N LYS A 42 33.33 31.37 27.35
CA LYS A 42 33.72 30.41 28.39
C LYS A 42 32.57 30.17 29.37
N GLU A 43 31.88 31.22 29.80
CA GLU A 43 30.72 31.10 30.69
C GLU A 43 29.59 30.33 30.01
N SER A 44 29.27 30.64 28.75
CA SER A 44 28.26 29.91 27.98
C SER A 44 28.60 28.41 27.82
N ILE A 45 29.86 28.08 27.53
CA ILE A 45 30.32 26.69 27.44
C ILE A 45 30.19 25.98 28.80
N GLN A 46 30.50 26.67 29.91
CA GLN A 46 30.36 26.12 31.25
C GLN A 46 28.88 25.88 31.61
N GLN A 47 27.99 26.83 31.31
CA GLN A 47 26.54 26.67 31.47
C GLN A 47 26.00 25.49 30.65
N LEU A 48 26.47 25.32 29.41
CA LEU A 48 26.12 24.14 28.59
C LEU A 48 26.62 22.84 29.22
N LYS A 49 27.84 22.83 29.78
CA LYS A 49 28.40 21.65 30.46
C LYS A 49 27.56 21.25 31.67
N GLU A 50 27.12 22.22 32.46
CA GLU A 50 26.23 22.01 33.60
C GLU A 50 24.84 21.54 33.16
N LYS A 51 24.27 22.16 32.12
CA LYS A 51 22.97 21.77 31.53
C LYS A 51 22.94 20.32 31.05
N TYR A 52 24.04 19.84 30.46
CA TYR A 52 24.18 18.47 29.96
C TYR A 52 24.84 17.52 30.98
N SER A 53 25.00 17.94 32.23
CA SER A 53 25.36 17.02 33.32
C SER A 53 24.23 16.00 33.55
N LEU A 54 24.58 14.83 34.08
CA LEU A 54 23.63 13.73 34.31
C LEU A 54 22.42 14.20 35.13
N ASN A 55 22.68 14.81 36.30
CA ASN A 55 21.62 15.20 37.23
C ASN A 55 20.68 16.25 36.60
N ASN A 56 21.23 17.31 36.02
CA ASN A 56 20.42 18.41 35.48
C ASN A 56 19.63 17.99 34.24
N TRP A 57 20.26 17.22 33.33
CA TRP A 57 19.59 16.82 32.10
C TRP A 57 18.51 15.78 32.36
N ILE A 58 18.77 14.78 33.21
CA ILE A 58 17.80 13.74 33.52
C ILE A 58 16.61 14.31 34.30
N ASP A 59 16.86 15.20 35.27
CA ASP A 59 15.77 15.88 35.99
C ASP A 59 14.88 16.67 35.02
N TYR A 60 15.48 17.49 34.15
CA TYR A 60 14.74 18.23 33.14
C TYR A 60 14.00 17.32 32.17
N ALA A 61 14.63 16.21 31.76
CA ALA A 61 14.03 15.25 30.85
C ALA A 61 12.81 14.54 31.48
N ALA A 62 12.92 14.12 32.73
CA ALA A 62 11.85 13.45 33.46
C ALA A 62 10.70 14.41 33.80
N ASN A 63 10.99 15.61 34.28
CA ASN A 63 9.94 16.53 34.74
C ASN A 63 9.31 17.37 33.62
N THR A 64 10.08 17.68 32.56
CA THR A 64 9.64 18.58 31.49
C THR A 64 9.42 17.85 30.17
N TYR A 65 10.41 17.13 29.65
CA TYR A 65 10.28 16.50 28.33
C TYR A 65 9.27 15.35 28.30
N ALA A 66 9.21 14.55 29.38
CA ALA A 66 8.28 13.45 29.51
C ALA A 66 6.81 13.88 29.32
N ASN A 67 6.44 15.06 29.83
CA ASN A 67 5.08 15.61 29.74
C ASN A 67 4.76 16.23 28.37
N GLN A 68 5.78 16.48 27.54
CA GLN A 68 5.62 17.14 26.23
C GLN A 68 5.60 16.16 25.06
N LEU A 69 5.93 14.89 25.30
CA LEU A 69 5.92 13.84 24.28
C LEU A 69 4.86 12.80 24.59
N LYS A 70 4.14 12.39 23.54
CA LYS A 70 3.26 11.22 23.58
C LYS A 70 3.85 10.13 22.71
N PHE A 71 3.96 8.93 23.25
CA PHE A 71 4.44 7.75 22.52
C PHE A 71 3.27 6.86 22.12
N GLY A 72 3.42 6.16 21.00
CA GLY A 72 2.43 5.18 20.57
C GLY A 72 2.74 4.60 19.19
N THR A 73 2.09 3.50 18.88
CA THR A 73 2.19 2.86 17.54
C THR A 73 1.15 3.40 16.56
N HIS A 74 0.04 3.91 17.11
CA HIS A 74 -1.05 4.53 16.38
C HIS A 74 -1.21 5.95 16.90
N ILE A 75 -1.19 6.94 16.01
CA ILE A 75 -1.11 8.36 16.37
C ILE A 75 -2.35 9.13 15.93
N SER A 76 -2.84 10.03 16.80
CA SER A 76 -3.95 10.92 16.47
C SER A 76 -3.56 11.92 15.37
N LYS A 77 -2.35 12.48 15.45
CA LYS A 77 -1.84 13.48 14.49
C LYS A 77 -1.65 12.99 13.07
N GLY A 78 -1.61 11.68 12.85
CA GLY A 78 -1.53 11.12 11.50
C GLY A 78 -2.85 11.26 10.72
N ILE A 79 -3.98 11.49 11.41
CA ILE A 79 -5.27 11.81 10.79
C ILE A 79 -5.34 13.30 10.44
N HIS A 80 -4.96 14.17 11.37
CA HIS A 80 -4.87 15.60 11.16
C HIS A 80 -3.70 16.17 11.99
N PRO A 81 -2.78 16.98 11.42
CA PRO A 81 -1.55 17.41 12.12
C PRO A 81 -1.79 18.19 13.42
N ASP A 82 -2.88 18.95 13.49
CA ASP A 82 -3.28 19.71 14.68
C ASP A 82 -4.15 18.92 15.67
N ALA A 83 -4.41 17.63 15.42
CA ALA A 83 -5.18 16.84 16.36
C ALA A 83 -4.42 16.68 17.70
N LYS A 84 -5.13 16.92 18.80
CA LYS A 84 -4.60 16.84 20.16
C LYS A 84 -5.05 15.58 20.92
N GLY A 85 -5.60 14.60 20.21
CA GLY A 85 -5.99 13.32 20.79
C GLY A 85 -4.79 12.51 21.25
N ASP A 86 -5.06 11.42 21.94
CA ASP A 86 -4.03 10.52 22.44
C ASP A 86 -3.47 9.59 21.36
N ASN A 87 -2.25 9.13 21.59
CA ASN A 87 -1.64 8.06 20.83
C ASN A 87 -1.83 6.76 21.59
N VAL A 88 -1.97 5.65 20.87
CA VAL A 88 -2.20 4.34 21.46
C VAL A 88 -1.09 3.38 21.07
N THR A 89 -0.55 2.68 22.05
CA THR A 89 0.35 1.55 21.85
C THR A 89 -0.48 0.30 21.59
N PHE A 90 -0.29 -0.30 20.42
CA PHE A 90 -1.01 -1.48 20.00
C PHE A 90 -0.64 -2.67 20.88
N GLN A 91 -1.66 -3.33 21.40
CA GLN A 91 -1.52 -4.57 22.16
C GLN A 91 -2.15 -5.71 21.36
N SER A 92 -1.38 -6.76 21.10
CA SER A 92 -1.87 -7.93 20.37
C SER A 92 -2.69 -8.82 21.31
N LEU A 93 -3.92 -8.40 21.60
CA LEU A 93 -4.82 -9.14 22.50
C LEU A 93 -5.46 -10.35 21.82
N ASN A 94 -5.72 -10.26 20.51
CA ASN A 94 -6.43 -11.30 19.75
C ASN A 94 -5.65 -11.72 18.50
N GLN A 95 -5.68 -13.01 18.19
CA GLN A 95 -5.09 -13.55 16.97
C GLN A 95 -5.88 -13.09 15.75
N LEU A 96 -5.17 -12.56 14.75
CA LEU A 96 -5.76 -12.16 13.49
C LEU A 96 -6.09 -13.41 12.65
N LYS A 97 -7.22 -13.40 11.94
CA LYS A 97 -7.55 -14.46 10.97
C LYS A 97 -6.49 -14.51 9.87
N ASN A 98 -6.17 -15.72 9.40
CA ASN A 98 -5.08 -15.96 8.41
C ASN A 98 -5.23 -15.18 7.08
N ASN A 99 -6.43 -14.69 6.76
CA ASN A 99 -6.72 -13.94 5.54
C ASN A 99 -6.66 -12.42 5.71
N LEU A 100 -6.35 -11.92 6.92
CA LEU A 100 -6.24 -10.50 7.21
C LEU A 100 -4.80 -10.14 7.55
N VAL A 101 -4.41 -8.90 7.26
CA VAL A 101 -3.11 -8.34 7.61
C VAL A 101 -3.32 -7.00 8.30
N GLY A 102 -2.71 -6.83 9.47
CA GLY A 102 -2.70 -5.59 10.23
C GLY A 102 -1.47 -5.48 11.13
N SER A 103 -1.48 -4.51 12.04
CA SER A 103 -0.44 -4.30 13.06
C SER A 103 -0.15 -5.58 13.88
N GLN A 104 -1.15 -6.45 14.06
CA GLN A 104 -1.05 -7.79 14.65
C GLN A 104 -0.02 -8.71 13.97
N SER A 105 0.19 -8.53 12.66
CA SER A 105 1.04 -9.42 11.85
C SER A 105 2.52 -9.09 12.01
N ILE A 106 2.85 -8.06 12.79
CA ILE A 106 4.21 -7.59 13.02
C ILE A 106 4.63 -7.97 14.44
N HIS A 107 5.74 -8.71 14.56
CA HIS A 107 6.29 -9.13 15.84
C HIS A 107 6.70 -7.96 16.75
N LYS A 108 7.35 -6.93 16.18
CA LYS A 108 7.81 -5.75 16.92
C LYS A 108 7.41 -4.48 16.18
N LEU A 109 6.50 -3.71 16.77
CA LEU A 109 6.14 -2.38 16.31
C LEU A 109 7.01 -1.34 17.01
N GLU A 110 7.69 -0.49 16.24
CA GLU A 110 8.45 0.62 16.81
C GLU A 110 7.51 1.68 17.38
N LEU A 111 7.77 2.13 18.60
CA LEU A 111 7.06 3.26 19.20
C LEU A 111 7.40 4.54 18.43
N ASP A 112 6.37 5.20 17.94
CA ASP A 112 6.46 6.54 17.39
C ASP A 112 6.28 7.58 18.49
N ALA A 113 6.78 8.78 18.26
CA ALA A 113 6.70 9.89 19.20
C ALA A 113 6.20 11.13 18.48
N ASN A 114 5.26 11.84 19.10
CA ASN A 114 4.85 13.17 18.68
C ASN A 114 4.72 14.10 19.90
N GLY A 115 4.78 15.40 19.66
CA GLY A 115 4.76 16.38 20.75
C GLY A 115 5.55 17.63 20.39
N ASN A 116 6.04 18.32 21.41
CA ASN A 116 6.88 19.50 21.20
C ASN A 116 8.25 19.11 20.62
N ALA A 117 8.67 19.79 19.55
CA ALA A 117 9.97 19.58 18.92
C ALA A 117 11.14 19.79 19.90
N ALA A 118 10.98 20.69 20.89
CA ALA A 118 11.99 20.93 21.92
C ALA A 118 12.26 19.70 22.81
N ALA A 119 11.29 18.77 22.91
CA ALA A 119 11.40 17.57 23.72
C ALA A 119 11.91 16.33 22.93
N LEU A 120 12.09 16.44 21.60
CA LEU A 120 12.67 15.37 20.76
C LEU A 120 14.02 14.80 21.24
N PRO A 121 14.90 15.54 21.97
CA PRO A 121 16.08 14.94 22.58
C PRO A 121 15.75 13.74 23.48
N LEU A 122 14.60 13.71 24.16
CA LEU A 122 14.17 12.57 24.97
C LEU A 122 13.87 11.32 24.13
N ALA A 123 13.23 11.48 22.97
CA ALA A 123 13.02 10.36 22.04
C ALA A 123 14.35 9.83 21.48
N SER A 124 15.35 10.70 21.30
CA SER A 124 16.70 10.29 20.90
C SER A 124 17.42 9.53 22.02
N PHE A 125 17.27 9.99 23.27
CA PHE A 125 17.80 9.33 24.46
C PHE A 125 17.25 7.90 24.62
N PHE A 126 15.94 7.71 24.44
CA PHE A 126 15.33 6.38 24.46
C PHE A 126 15.81 5.43 23.36
N ASN A 127 16.36 5.96 22.26
CA ASN A 127 16.88 5.17 21.15
C ASN A 127 18.39 4.91 21.22
N ILE A 128 19.08 5.27 22.30
CA ILE A 128 20.50 4.92 22.51
C ILE A 128 20.65 3.40 22.48
N ILE A 129 21.63 2.91 21.71
CA ILE A 129 22.01 1.50 21.66
C ILE A 129 22.88 1.19 22.87
N ILE A 130 22.44 0.22 23.68
CA ILE A 130 23.16 -0.22 24.88
C ILE A 130 24.00 -1.47 24.59
N ASP A 131 23.46 -2.38 23.77
CA ASP A 131 24.13 -3.60 23.31
C ASP A 131 24.09 -3.61 21.78
N GLU A 132 25.26 -3.49 21.15
CA GLU A 132 25.40 -3.41 19.69
C GLU A 132 25.19 -4.77 19.02
N ASP A 133 25.59 -5.87 19.67
CA ASP A 133 25.45 -7.23 19.12
C ASP A 133 23.97 -7.63 19.07
N LYS A 134 23.22 -7.28 20.12
CA LYS A 134 21.79 -7.62 20.24
C LYS A 134 20.86 -6.52 19.75
N GLN A 135 21.40 -5.37 19.34
CA GLN A 135 20.63 -4.18 18.93
C GLN A 135 19.61 -3.72 19.98
N ILE A 136 19.96 -3.85 21.27
CA ILE A 136 19.08 -3.49 22.38
C ILE A 136 19.18 -1.99 22.64
N LYS A 137 18.04 -1.29 22.65
CA LYS A 137 17.95 0.14 22.94
C LYS A 137 17.55 0.39 24.39
N LEU A 138 17.83 1.58 24.90
CA LEU A 138 17.45 2.00 26.26
C LEU A 138 15.93 1.84 26.51
N LYS A 139 15.09 2.17 25.53
CA LYS A 139 13.63 1.96 25.63
C LYS A 139 13.23 0.50 25.83
N ASP A 140 13.95 -0.45 25.22
CA ASP A 140 13.64 -1.87 25.36
C ASP A 140 13.88 -2.33 26.80
N LEU A 141 14.95 -1.84 27.43
CA LEU A 141 15.25 -2.09 28.85
C LEU A 141 14.22 -1.46 29.77
N LEU A 142 13.81 -0.22 29.48
CA LEU A 142 12.80 0.49 30.26
C LEU A 142 11.46 -0.26 30.20
N LEU A 143 11.02 -0.67 29.01
CA LEU A 143 9.77 -1.41 28.81
C LEU A 143 9.77 -2.77 29.52
N ASN A 144 10.92 -3.45 29.57
CA ASN A 144 11.09 -4.74 30.24
C ASN A 144 11.41 -4.64 31.74
N ASN A 145 11.56 -3.42 32.29
CA ASN A 145 12.00 -3.18 33.66
C ASN A 145 13.29 -3.94 34.02
N ASP A 146 14.29 -3.87 33.14
CA ASP A 146 15.55 -4.61 33.31
C ASP A 146 16.33 -4.12 34.55
N PRO A 147 16.82 -5.02 35.44
CA PRO A 147 17.59 -4.64 36.63
C PRO A 147 18.86 -3.84 36.34
N SER A 148 19.41 -3.93 35.12
CA SER A 148 20.57 -3.13 34.70
C SER A 148 20.34 -1.62 34.71
N LEU A 149 19.10 -1.14 34.85
CA LEU A 149 18.77 0.27 34.93
C LEU A 149 18.92 0.87 36.35
N GLU A 150 19.20 0.06 37.36
CA GLU A 150 19.38 0.55 38.73
C GLU A 150 20.49 1.59 38.82
N LYS A 151 20.20 2.71 39.52
CA LYS A 151 21.13 3.82 39.75
C LYS A 151 21.72 4.45 38.48
N CYS A 152 21.07 4.27 37.32
CA CYS A 152 21.56 4.78 36.03
C CYS A 152 21.12 6.23 35.74
N PHE A 153 20.08 6.72 36.41
CA PHE A 153 19.46 8.02 36.13
C PHE A 153 19.81 9.09 37.17
N ALA A 154 20.18 8.68 38.39
CA ALA A 154 20.70 9.56 39.43
C ALA A 154 21.68 8.80 40.34
N ASN A 155 22.50 9.54 41.08
CA ASN A 155 23.39 8.97 42.10
C ASN A 155 22.61 8.42 43.30
N GLU A 156 21.49 9.04 43.65
CA GLU A 156 20.57 8.57 44.68
C GLU A 156 19.63 7.50 44.13
N ILE A 157 19.49 6.40 44.87
CA ILE A 157 18.73 5.21 44.43
C ILE A 157 17.25 5.54 44.25
N GLU A 158 16.64 6.18 45.25
CA GLU A 158 15.22 6.55 45.23
C GLU A 158 14.89 7.51 44.08
N LEU A 159 15.73 8.53 43.89
CA LEU A 159 15.57 9.50 42.81
C LEU A 159 15.74 8.84 41.43
N SER A 160 16.74 7.96 41.29
CA SER A 160 16.95 7.21 40.04
C SER A 160 15.76 6.31 39.72
N GLU A 161 15.15 5.68 40.73
CA GLU A 161 13.97 4.84 40.56
C GLU A 161 12.74 5.66 40.16
N LYS A 162 12.55 6.83 40.78
CA LYS A 162 11.50 7.78 40.40
C LYS A 162 11.61 8.20 38.93
N TYR A 163 12.80 8.58 38.47
CA TYR A 163 13.01 8.94 37.05
C TYR A 163 12.79 7.75 36.12
N LYS A 164 13.23 6.54 36.51
CA LYS A 164 12.96 5.31 35.75
C LYS A 164 11.46 5.12 35.56
N GLN A 165 10.66 5.22 36.63
CA GLN A 165 9.21 5.07 36.58
C GLN A 165 8.54 6.11 35.68
N ILE A 166 8.97 7.38 35.74
CA ILE A 166 8.48 8.43 34.84
C ILE A 166 8.74 8.05 33.39
N PHE A 167 9.97 7.68 33.03
CA PHE A 167 10.31 7.28 31.66
C PHE A 167 9.54 6.05 31.20
N GLN A 168 9.32 5.06 32.08
CA GLN A 168 8.50 3.90 31.80
C GLN A 168 7.05 4.27 31.51
N ASN A 169 6.46 5.15 32.33
CA ASN A 169 5.09 5.62 32.15
C ASN A 169 4.93 6.39 30.84
N THR A 170 5.89 7.25 30.51
CA THR A 170 5.92 7.98 29.23
C THR A 170 6.00 7.05 28.01
N LEU A 171 6.82 5.99 28.08
CA LEU A 171 6.98 5.04 26.98
C LEU A 171 5.77 4.12 26.81
N LYS A 172 5.20 3.64 27.93
CA LYS A 172 4.01 2.77 27.91
C LYS A 172 2.80 3.54 27.40
N GLY A 173 2.67 4.81 27.79
CA GLY A 173 1.55 5.65 27.40
C GLY A 173 0.22 5.08 27.89
N ASN A 174 0.18 4.57 29.13
CA ASN A 174 -1.06 4.06 29.73
C ASN A 174 -2.09 5.20 29.80
N LEU A 175 -3.27 4.96 29.24
CA LEU A 175 -4.37 5.92 29.21
C LEU A 175 -5.49 5.38 30.09
N ASP A 176 -5.67 5.97 31.28
CA ASP A 176 -6.81 5.63 32.14
C ASP A 176 -8.11 6.19 31.56
N THR A 177 -8.04 7.38 30.96
CA THR A 177 -9.16 8.08 30.30
C THR A 177 -8.72 8.60 28.93
N PRO A 178 -8.79 7.78 27.86
CA PRO A 178 -8.34 8.18 26.54
C PRO A 178 -9.18 9.34 25.97
N ILE A 179 -8.51 10.33 25.38
CA ILE A 179 -9.13 11.52 24.79
C ILE A 179 -8.93 11.52 23.26
N THR A 180 -9.99 11.87 22.54
CA THR A 180 -9.95 12.12 21.09
C THR A 180 -10.08 13.63 20.79
N HIS A 181 -9.94 14.02 19.52
CA HIS A 181 -10.09 15.39 19.05
C HIS A 181 -11.18 15.47 17.97
N GLU A 182 -11.85 16.62 17.85
CA GLU A 182 -12.89 16.88 16.81
C GLU A 182 -12.39 16.64 15.37
N ARG A 183 -11.06 16.77 15.16
CA ARG A 183 -10.41 16.58 13.85
C ARG A 183 -10.00 15.13 13.58
N ASN A 184 -10.09 14.24 14.57
CA ASN A 184 -10.00 12.81 14.31
C ASN A 184 -11.29 12.32 13.66
N LYS A 185 -11.19 11.24 12.86
CA LYS A 185 -12.39 10.61 12.30
C LYS A 185 -13.13 9.88 13.42
N GLN A 186 -14.45 9.99 13.40
CA GLN A 186 -15.35 9.30 14.33
C GLN A 186 -16.37 8.54 13.48
N LEU A 187 -16.49 7.24 13.71
CA LEU A 187 -17.32 6.34 12.91
C LEU A 187 -18.30 5.61 13.84
N LEU A 188 -19.59 5.66 13.56
CA LEU A 188 -20.56 4.85 14.29
C LEU A 188 -20.57 3.43 13.73
N TRP A 189 -20.28 2.46 14.59
CA TRP A 189 -20.37 1.04 14.28
C TRP A 189 -21.67 0.48 14.81
N VAL A 190 -22.40 -0.21 13.93
CA VAL A 190 -23.69 -0.84 14.24
C VAL A 190 -23.43 -2.13 15.01
N ASN A 191 -23.92 -2.23 16.24
CA ASN A 191 -23.71 -3.42 17.08
C ASN A 191 -24.75 -4.51 16.80
N ASP A 192 -25.99 -4.12 16.49
CA ASP A 192 -27.11 -5.03 16.26
C ASP A 192 -28.02 -4.60 15.09
N LYS A 193 -28.85 -5.52 14.57
CA LYS A 193 -29.81 -5.24 13.49
C LYS A 193 -30.84 -4.18 13.88
N ASP A 194 -31.22 -4.09 15.16
CA ASP A 194 -32.19 -3.12 15.69
C ASP A 194 -31.53 -1.85 16.28
N ALA A 195 -30.25 -1.60 15.97
CA ALA A 195 -29.46 -0.50 16.55
C ALA A 195 -30.08 0.89 16.39
N ILE A 196 -30.84 1.15 15.33
CA ILE A 196 -31.53 2.43 15.13
C ILE A 196 -32.55 2.67 16.24
N LYS A 197 -33.33 1.64 16.61
CA LYS A 197 -34.38 1.76 17.62
C LYS A 197 -33.79 1.82 19.04
N ASN A 198 -32.72 1.06 19.27
CA ASN A 198 -32.11 0.92 20.60
C ASN A 198 -30.96 1.91 20.85
N ASN A 199 -30.61 2.74 19.87
CA ASN A 199 -29.43 3.60 19.86
C ASN A 199 -28.14 2.83 20.19
N ASP A 200 -28.02 1.62 19.62
CA ASP A 200 -26.94 0.67 19.95
C ASP A 200 -25.78 0.77 18.94
N TYR A 201 -24.96 1.80 19.16
CA TYR A 201 -23.78 2.08 18.34
C TYR A 201 -22.51 2.18 19.17
N THR A 202 -21.42 1.66 18.63
CA THR A 202 -20.07 1.90 19.15
C THR A 202 -19.39 2.99 18.33
N CYS A 203 -18.96 4.09 18.95
CA CYS A 203 -18.17 5.11 18.27
C CYS A 203 -16.70 4.66 18.15
N LEU A 204 -16.26 4.34 16.94
CA LEU A 204 -14.89 3.98 16.61
C LEU A 204 -14.07 5.21 16.24
N ILE A 205 -12.91 5.35 16.86
CA ILE A 205 -11.93 6.41 16.56
C ILE A 205 -10.71 5.77 15.90
N PRO A 206 -10.66 5.64 14.56
CA PRO A 206 -9.48 5.11 13.89
C PRO A 206 -8.32 6.09 14.03
N LEU A 207 -7.23 5.60 14.61
CA LEU A 207 -5.93 6.29 14.68
C LEU A 207 -5.04 5.89 13.51
N TYR A 208 -4.10 6.74 13.15
CA TYR A 208 -3.18 6.46 12.06
C TYR A 208 -2.09 5.47 12.49
N PRO A 209 -1.95 4.29 11.85
CA PRO A 209 -1.00 3.26 12.26
C PRO A 209 0.43 3.59 11.80
N SER A 210 1.09 4.56 12.43
CA SER A 210 2.41 5.07 11.99
C SER A 210 3.52 4.02 12.06
N ALA A 211 3.50 3.15 13.07
CA ALA A 211 4.48 2.07 13.18
C ALA A 211 4.35 1.05 12.03
N PHE A 212 3.13 0.63 11.71
CA PHE A 212 2.87 -0.31 10.63
C PHE A 212 3.20 0.27 9.26
N THR A 213 2.77 1.50 8.99
CA THR A 213 3.04 2.19 7.72
C THR A 213 4.54 2.45 7.52
N ASN A 214 5.30 2.69 8.61
CA ASN A 214 6.75 2.77 8.56
C ASN A 214 7.41 1.47 8.10
N ILE A 215 6.95 0.33 8.63
CA ILE A 215 7.47 -0.98 8.22
C ILE A 215 7.16 -1.25 6.75
N VAL A 216 5.93 -1.00 6.32
CA VAL A 216 5.52 -1.16 4.91
C VAL A 216 6.37 -0.28 4.00
N TYR A 217 6.58 0.99 4.37
CA TYR A 217 7.42 1.93 3.64
C TYR A 217 8.86 1.41 3.47
N ASN A 218 9.49 0.99 4.57
CA ASN A 218 10.85 0.49 4.55
C ASN A 218 10.97 -0.81 3.74
N LYS A 219 10.04 -1.76 3.91
CA LYS A 219 10.03 -3.04 3.19
C LYS A 219 9.88 -2.86 1.69
N ILE A 220 8.99 -1.95 1.25
CA ILE A 220 8.83 -1.62 -0.18
C ILE A 220 10.13 -1.00 -0.73
N ASN A 221 10.73 -0.05 -0.01
CA ASN A 221 11.96 0.60 -0.48
C ASN A 221 13.13 -0.36 -0.54
N GLN A 222 13.33 -1.18 0.49
CA GLN A 222 14.35 -2.23 0.49
C GLN A 222 14.13 -3.18 -0.70
N SER A 223 12.91 -3.65 -0.92
CA SER A 223 12.63 -4.59 -2.02
C SER A 223 12.80 -3.98 -3.42
N ARG A 224 12.42 -2.71 -3.61
CA ARG A 224 12.47 -2.04 -4.91
C ARG A 224 13.87 -1.55 -5.29
N TYR A 225 14.61 -1.04 -4.31
CA TYR A 225 15.90 -0.39 -4.51
C TYR A 225 17.09 -1.21 -4.02
N SER A 226 16.89 -2.48 -3.65
CA SER A 226 18.01 -3.38 -3.39
C SER A 226 18.86 -3.56 -4.64
N GLU A 227 20.13 -3.85 -4.44
CA GLU A 227 21.07 -4.01 -5.53
C GLU A 227 20.72 -5.25 -6.37
N GLU A 228 20.25 -6.31 -5.72
CA GLU A 228 19.77 -7.53 -6.39
C GLU A 228 18.61 -7.23 -7.33
N ASN A 229 17.65 -6.40 -6.89
CA ASN A 229 16.47 -6.06 -7.70
C ASN A 229 16.85 -5.18 -8.91
N LYS A 230 17.79 -4.25 -8.73
CA LYS A 230 18.33 -3.43 -9.83
C LYS A 230 19.02 -4.30 -10.88
N VAL A 231 19.92 -5.18 -10.45
CA VAL A 231 20.67 -6.09 -11.34
C VAL A 231 19.72 -7.01 -12.11
N ALA A 232 18.73 -7.60 -11.45
CA ALA A 232 17.74 -8.46 -12.09
C ALA A 232 16.91 -7.70 -13.13
N ARG A 233 16.49 -6.47 -12.83
CA ARG A 233 15.76 -5.60 -13.76
C ARG A 233 16.62 -5.19 -14.96
N GLU A 234 17.89 -4.88 -14.75
CA GLU A 234 18.83 -4.54 -15.83
C GLU A 234 19.08 -5.71 -16.77
N LYS A 235 19.30 -6.91 -16.24
CA LYS A 235 19.46 -8.13 -17.05
C LYS A 235 18.22 -8.38 -17.90
N ARG A 236 17.03 -8.20 -17.33
CA ARG A 236 15.76 -8.32 -18.06
C ARG A 236 15.64 -7.29 -19.18
N TYR A 237 16.08 -6.06 -18.94
CA TYR A 237 16.06 -4.98 -19.93
C TYR A 237 17.07 -5.20 -21.07
N LYS A 238 18.30 -5.60 -20.74
CA LYS A 238 19.38 -5.86 -21.72
C LYS A 238 19.13 -7.13 -22.54
N ASN A 239 18.42 -8.11 -21.98
CA ASN A 239 17.97 -9.34 -22.63
C ASN A 239 19.08 -10.06 -23.43
N LYS A 240 20.28 -10.17 -22.86
CA LYS A 240 21.40 -10.90 -23.47
C LYS A 240 21.15 -12.40 -23.38
N LYS A 241 21.49 -13.14 -24.45
CA LYS A 241 21.26 -14.60 -24.54
C LYS A 241 21.94 -15.40 -23.42
N ASP A 242 23.10 -14.94 -22.94
CA ASP A 242 23.92 -15.66 -21.95
C ASP A 242 23.64 -15.22 -20.50
N ASP A 243 22.77 -14.22 -20.28
CA ASP A 243 22.45 -13.74 -18.94
C ASP A 243 21.43 -14.65 -18.25
N VAL A 244 21.83 -15.22 -17.11
CA VAL A 244 20.90 -15.93 -16.21
C VAL A 244 19.85 -14.94 -15.68
N GLN A 245 18.60 -15.17 -16.09
CA GLN A 245 17.46 -14.35 -15.69
C GLN A 245 17.10 -14.61 -14.22
N GLN A 246 16.85 -13.55 -13.48
CA GLN A 246 16.46 -13.60 -12.07
C GLN A 246 15.11 -12.91 -11.89
N SER A 247 14.30 -13.39 -10.95
CA SER A 247 13.06 -12.74 -10.56
C SER A 247 13.36 -11.37 -9.95
N TYR A 248 12.56 -10.37 -10.30
CA TYR A 248 12.63 -9.02 -9.72
C TYR A 248 11.23 -8.58 -9.29
N ILE A 249 11.16 -7.73 -8.28
CA ILE A 249 9.93 -7.18 -7.71
C ILE A 249 9.65 -5.82 -8.37
N SER A 250 8.45 -5.67 -8.91
CA SER A 250 7.89 -4.39 -9.35
C SER A 250 6.49 -4.24 -8.80
N ILE A 251 6.22 -3.10 -8.14
CA ILE A 251 4.89 -2.73 -7.68
C ILE A 251 4.46 -1.53 -8.51
N ASN A 252 3.47 -1.74 -9.38
CA ASN A 252 2.92 -0.70 -10.24
C ASN A 252 1.85 0.10 -9.47
N ASP A 253 1.55 1.31 -9.94
CA ASP A 253 0.47 2.17 -9.42
C ASP A 253 0.53 2.47 -7.92
N LEU A 254 1.74 2.43 -7.35
CA LEU A 254 1.98 2.79 -5.96
C LEU A 254 1.74 4.30 -5.76
N SER A 255 0.80 4.64 -4.91
CA SER A 255 0.50 6.03 -4.56
C SER A 255 1.22 6.44 -3.28
N THR A 256 1.48 7.74 -3.11
CA THR A 256 2.12 8.28 -1.90
C THR A 256 1.23 9.34 -1.26
N VAL A 257 0.96 9.18 0.03
CA VAL A 257 0.33 10.22 0.86
C VAL A 257 1.43 10.94 1.64
N LYS A 258 1.38 12.28 1.62
CA LYS A 258 2.32 13.11 2.37
C LYS A 258 1.67 13.67 3.63
N LEU A 259 2.13 13.24 4.80
CA LEU A 259 1.71 13.76 6.09
C LEU A 259 2.61 14.91 6.54
N GLY A 260 2.00 15.98 7.07
CA GLY A 260 2.71 17.13 7.62
C GLY A 260 3.21 18.16 6.60
N GLY A 261 2.83 18.05 5.32
CA GLY A 261 3.12 19.06 4.31
C GLY A 261 4.63 19.31 4.13
N THR A 262 5.10 20.52 4.47
CA THR A 262 6.52 20.90 4.46
C THR A 262 7.25 20.62 5.77
N LYS A 263 6.52 20.31 6.86
CA LYS A 263 7.06 20.10 8.21
C LYS A 263 6.56 18.77 8.80
N PRO A 264 7.03 17.62 8.28
CA PRO A 264 6.62 16.30 8.78
C PRO A 264 7.04 16.05 10.24
N GLN A 265 7.99 16.83 10.78
CA GLN A 265 8.38 16.79 12.20
C GLN A 265 7.21 17.08 13.15
N ASN A 266 6.20 17.84 12.69
CA ASN A 266 5.05 18.20 13.51
C ASN A 266 4.03 17.06 13.67
N VAL A 267 4.11 16.03 12.82
CA VAL A 267 3.21 14.86 12.86
C VAL A 267 3.76 13.82 13.81
N SER A 268 4.95 13.29 13.53
CA SER A 268 5.65 12.33 14.38
C SER A 268 7.09 12.08 13.92
N LEU A 269 7.88 11.40 14.76
CA LEU A 269 9.26 11.04 14.48
C LEU A 269 9.38 10.06 13.30
N LEU A 270 8.60 8.98 13.28
CA LEU A 270 8.63 8.01 12.18
C LEU A 270 8.18 8.63 10.87
N THR A 271 7.14 9.47 10.90
CA THR A 271 6.68 10.22 9.72
C THR A 271 7.77 11.14 9.20
N SER A 272 8.49 11.83 10.10
CA SER A 272 9.62 12.68 9.73
C SER A 272 10.76 11.91 9.08
N SER A 273 11.08 10.70 9.57
CA SER A 273 12.16 9.86 9.01
C SER A 273 11.92 9.48 7.54
N GLN A 274 10.65 9.43 7.11
CA GLN A 274 10.24 9.12 5.74
C GLN A 274 10.02 10.39 4.89
N GLY A 275 10.33 11.57 5.41
CA GLY A 275 10.01 12.85 4.76
C GLY A 275 8.50 13.09 4.61
N GLY A 276 7.70 12.49 5.48
CA GLY A 276 6.23 12.53 5.46
C GLY A 276 5.57 11.55 4.48
N ARG A 277 6.34 10.80 3.69
CA ARG A 277 5.82 9.95 2.61
C ARG A 277 5.40 8.58 3.13
N ASN A 278 4.14 8.24 2.91
CA ASN A 278 3.58 6.93 3.21
C ASN A 278 3.01 6.30 1.94
N TYR A 279 3.28 5.02 1.71
CA TYR A 279 2.82 4.32 0.51
C TYR A 279 1.40 3.75 0.66
N LEU A 280 0.60 3.88 -0.39
CA LEU A 280 -0.69 3.23 -0.55
C LEU A 280 -0.59 2.17 -1.63
N LEU A 281 -0.97 0.94 -1.29
CA LEU A 281 -1.09 -0.14 -2.26
C LEU A 281 -2.32 0.07 -3.15
N PRO A 282 -2.25 -0.26 -4.45
CA PRO A 282 -3.38 -0.12 -5.34
C PRO A 282 -4.48 -1.12 -4.95
N SER A 283 -5.66 -0.61 -4.59
CA SER A 283 -6.88 -1.39 -4.41
C SER A 283 -7.93 -0.90 -5.42
N LEU A 284 -7.55 -0.96 -6.70
CA LEU A 284 -8.38 -0.51 -7.80
C LEU A 284 -9.21 -1.70 -8.31
N PRO A 285 -10.48 -1.50 -8.69
CA PRO A 285 -11.19 -2.51 -9.46
C PRO A 285 -10.43 -2.77 -10.78
N PRO A 286 -10.63 -3.92 -11.45
CA PRO A 286 -9.98 -4.20 -12.73
C PRO A 286 -10.20 -3.05 -13.74
N ILE A 287 -9.14 -2.28 -14.01
CA ILE A 287 -9.16 -1.21 -15.04
C ILE A 287 -8.91 -1.88 -16.37
N ILE A 288 -9.98 -2.33 -17.01
CA ILE A 288 -9.86 -2.97 -18.32
C ILE A 288 -9.80 -1.85 -19.36
N SER A 289 -8.61 -1.58 -19.92
CA SER A 289 -8.37 -0.48 -20.88
C SER A 289 -9.44 -0.44 -21.98
N SER A 290 -10.10 0.70 -22.13
CA SER A 290 -11.17 0.97 -23.10
C SER A 290 -10.61 1.28 -24.48
N THR A 291 -9.87 0.35 -25.09
CA THR A 291 -9.69 0.41 -26.54
C THR A 291 -11.05 0.14 -27.17
N THR A 292 -11.87 1.18 -27.36
CA THR A 292 -13.15 1.09 -28.04
C THR A 292 -12.88 0.85 -29.50
N MET A 293 -13.40 -0.26 -30.02
CA MET A 293 -13.28 -0.56 -31.42
C MET A 293 -14.19 0.36 -32.23
N ARG A 294 -13.63 1.00 -33.24
CA ARG A 294 -14.42 1.66 -34.29
C ARG A 294 -14.78 0.64 -35.37
N ILE A 295 -16.00 0.72 -35.88
CA ILE A 295 -16.47 -0.05 -37.05
C ILE A 295 -16.54 0.94 -38.22
N SER A 296 -16.03 0.58 -39.39
CA SER A 296 -16.15 1.39 -40.61
C SER A 296 -17.43 1.06 -41.36
N TYR A 297 -17.96 2.02 -42.14
CA TYR A 297 -19.20 1.83 -42.91
C TYR A 297 -19.17 0.62 -43.87
N SER A 298 -18.01 0.35 -44.48
CA SER A 298 -17.80 -0.78 -45.41
C SER A 298 -17.59 -2.14 -44.73
N GLN A 299 -17.53 -2.19 -43.40
CA GLN A 299 -17.23 -3.42 -42.67
C GLN A 299 -18.47 -4.32 -42.62
N THR A 300 -18.31 -5.60 -42.96
CA THR A 300 -19.39 -6.61 -42.97
C THR A 300 -19.49 -7.42 -41.67
N THR A 301 -18.45 -7.37 -40.82
CA THR A 301 -18.38 -8.11 -39.56
C THR A 301 -17.60 -7.39 -38.47
N ILE A 302 -17.97 -7.55 -37.20
CA ILE A 302 -17.18 -7.16 -36.03
C ILE A 302 -15.95 -8.05 -35.83
N PHE A 303 -15.97 -9.28 -36.35
CA PHE A 303 -14.92 -10.29 -36.20
C PHE A 303 -13.71 -10.02 -37.10
N THR A 304 -12.97 -8.95 -36.81
CA THR A 304 -11.86 -8.44 -37.63
C THR A 304 -10.49 -8.56 -36.95
N GLU A 305 -9.42 -8.23 -37.67
CA GLU A 305 -8.09 -8.02 -37.08
C GLU A 305 -8.08 -6.93 -35.99
N ARG A 306 -8.97 -5.93 -36.12
CA ARG A 306 -9.13 -4.88 -35.11
C ARG A 306 -9.70 -5.47 -33.81
N LEU A 307 -10.64 -6.41 -33.90
CA LEU A 307 -11.10 -7.20 -32.75
C LEU A 307 -9.98 -8.07 -32.17
N ALA A 308 -9.19 -8.73 -33.03
CA ALA A 308 -8.06 -9.55 -32.58
C ALA A 308 -7.05 -8.72 -31.78
N TYR A 309 -6.75 -7.50 -32.22
CA TYR A 309 -5.89 -6.58 -31.48
C TYR A 309 -6.46 -6.17 -30.11
N VAL A 310 -7.78 -5.92 -30.03
CA VAL A 310 -8.46 -5.61 -28.77
C VAL A 310 -8.46 -6.83 -27.83
N CYS A 311 -8.64 -8.04 -28.38
CA CYS A 311 -8.63 -9.31 -27.65
C CYS A 311 -7.22 -9.92 -27.47
N ARG A 312 -6.15 -9.20 -27.82
CA ARG A 312 -4.77 -9.76 -27.91
C ARG A 312 -4.28 -10.44 -26.64
N TYR A 313 -4.71 -9.98 -25.46
CA TYR A 313 -4.32 -10.59 -24.19
C TYR A 313 -4.91 -11.99 -24.04
N GLY A 314 -6.22 -12.14 -24.22
CA GLY A 314 -6.87 -13.46 -24.19
C GLY A 314 -6.43 -14.37 -25.33
N LEU A 315 -6.22 -13.83 -26.54
CA LEU A 315 -5.67 -14.59 -27.67
C LEU A 315 -4.24 -15.09 -27.39
N ARG A 316 -3.38 -14.26 -26.78
CA ARG A 316 -2.03 -14.67 -26.41
C ARG A 316 -2.05 -15.82 -25.40
N MET A 317 -2.89 -15.74 -24.36
CA MET A 317 -3.07 -16.83 -23.41
C MET A 317 -3.53 -18.11 -24.13
N LEU A 318 -4.51 -17.99 -25.02
CA LEU A 318 -4.99 -19.11 -25.82
C LEU A 318 -3.86 -19.74 -26.67
N TYR A 319 -3.01 -18.92 -27.27
CA TYR A 319 -1.85 -19.38 -28.04
C TYR A 319 -0.82 -20.10 -27.18
N GLU A 320 -0.52 -19.58 -25.99
CA GLU A 320 0.43 -20.20 -25.05
C GLU A 320 -0.08 -21.59 -24.63
N VAL A 321 -1.36 -21.71 -24.28
CA VAL A 321 -1.98 -22.98 -23.88
C VAL A 321 -2.01 -24.01 -25.03
N ILE A 322 -2.22 -23.57 -26.27
CA ILE A 322 -2.18 -24.46 -27.45
C ILE A 322 -0.74 -24.92 -27.76
N LYS A 323 0.25 -24.06 -27.53
CA LYS A 323 1.67 -24.38 -27.76
C LYS A 323 2.20 -25.46 -26.80
N GLU A 324 1.68 -25.53 -25.57
CA GLU A 324 2.20 -26.42 -24.52
C GLU A 324 1.89 -27.92 -24.73
N LYS A 325 1.08 -28.31 -25.74
CA LYS A 325 0.83 -29.69 -26.22
C LYS A 325 0.44 -30.77 -25.19
N LYS A 326 0.36 -30.48 -23.89
CA LYS A 326 0.00 -31.46 -22.85
C LYS A 326 -1.52 -31.49 -22.66
N ASN A 327 -2.15 -32.60 -22.99
CA ASN A 327 -3.60 -32.80 -22.84
C ASN A 327 -3.94 -33.26 -21.41
N ILE A 328 -3.52 -32.47 -20.40
CA ILE A 328 -3.81 -32.70 -18.97
C ILE A 328 -5.04 -31.85 -18.58
N TYR A 329 -5.83 -32.29 -17.60
CA TYR A 329 -7.05 -31.59 -17.14
C TYR A 329 -6.83 -30.09 -16.89
N THR A 330 -5.70 -29.70 -16.29
CA THR A 330 -5.31 -28.31 -16.03
C THR A 330 -5.28 -27.42 -17.29
N VAL A 331 -4.85 -27.98 -18.42
CA VAL A 331 -4.78 -27.28 -19.72
C VAL A 331 -6.17 -27.01 -20.30
N ARG A 332 -7.20 -27.80 -19.93
CA ARG A 332 -8.58 -27.54 -20.39
C ARG A 332 -9.20 -26.34 -19.68
N ASP A 333 -8.94 -26.19 -18.38
CA ASP A 333 -9.41 -25.05 -17.59
C ASP A 333 -8.74 -23.75 -18.06
N GLU A 334 -7.43 -23.78 -18.33
CA GLU A 334 -6.70 -22.62 -18.87
C GLU A 334 -7.20 -22.18 -20.25
N ARG A 335 -7.61 -23.12 -21.13
CA ARG A 335 -8.26 -22.78 -22.41
C ARG A 335 -9.60 -22.07 -22.20
N ILE A 336 -10.39 -22.55 -21.24
CA ILE A 336 -11.68 -21.95 -20.90
C ILE A 336 -11.47 -20.54 -20.36
N ASP A 337 -10.47 -20.34 -19.50
CA ASP A 337 -10.13 -19.02 -18.94
C ASP A 337 -9.65 -18.04 -20.02
N ALA A 338 -8.76 -18.47 -20.92
CA ALA A 338 -8.32 -17.66 -22.05
C ALA A 338 -9.51 -17.24 -22.93
N LEU A 339 -10.42 -18.17 -23.23
CA LEU A 339 -11.63 -17.88 -24.00
C LEU A 339 -12.59 -16.95 -23.27
N ASN A 340 -12.77 -17.12 -21.96
CA ASN A 340 -13.60 -16.25 -21.13
C ASN A 340 -13.10 -14.80 -21.17
N ILE A 341 -11.78 -14.59 -21.14
CA ILE A 341 -11.17 -13.26 -21.27
C ILE A 341 -11.48 -12.64 -22.65
N ILE A 342 -11.41 -13.45 -23.72
CA ILE A 342 -11.78 -13.01 -25.08
C ILE A 342 -13.26 -12.63 -25.13
N LEU A 343 -14.15 -13.48 -24.59
CA LEU A 343 -15.60 -13.27 -24.58
C LEU A 343 -16.00 -12.04 -23.77
N GLN A 344 -15.45 -11.85 -22.57
CA GLN A 344 -15.67 -10.66 -21.75
C GLN A 344 -15.22 -9.39 -22.49
N THR A 345 -14.07 -9.46 -23.16
CA THR A 345 -13.55 -8.35 -23.96
C THR A 345 -14.49 -8.02 -25.12
N LEU A 346 -14.96 -9.02 -25.87
CA LEU A 346 -15.89 -8.88 -26.99
C LEU A 346 -17.25 -8.33 -26.54
N LEU A 347 -17.88 -8.94 -25.53
CA LEU A 347 -19.19 -8.52 -25.02
C LEU A 347 -19.18 -7.08 -24.50
N ARG A 348 -18.05 -6.62 -23.96
CA ARG A 348 -17.86 -5.22 -23.59
C ARG A 348 -17.80 -4.29 -24.81
N GLN A 349 -17.11 -4.68 -25.89
CA GLN A 349 -17.13 -3.89 -27.14
C GLN A 349 -18.54 -3.80 -27.70
N VAL A 350 -19.27 -4.91 -27.68
CA VAL A 350 -20.68 -4.97 -28.08
C VAL A 350 -21.52 -4.05 -27.21
N ASN A 351 -21.37 -4.09 -25.88
CA ASN A 351 -22.10 -3.19 -24.99
C ASN A 351 -21.83 -1.72 -25.27
N ASN A 352 -20.56 -1.34 -25.52
CA ASN A 352 -20.20 0.02 -25.91
C ASN A 352 -20.82 0.43 -27.26
N LEU A 353 -20.93 -0.49 -28.21
CA LEU A 353 -21.56 -0.25 -29.51
C LEU A 353 -23.08 -0.12 -29.38
N GLN A 354 -23.70 -0.89 -28.49
CA GLN A 354 -25.15 -0.85 -28.21
C GLN A 354 -25.58 0.43 -27.48
N GLN A 355 -24.64 1.17 -26.88
CA GLN A 355 -24.88 2.49 -26.26
C GLN A 355 -24.87 3.65 -27.27
N LYS A 356 -24.61 3.40 -28.55
CA LYS A 356 -24.72 4.41 -29.60
C LYS A 356 -26.18 4.79 -29.86
N GLU A 357 -26.36 5.84 -30.66
CA GLU A 357 -27.67 6.27 -31.15
C GLU A 357 -28.44 5.13 -31.81
N VAL A 358 -29.75 5.12 -31.61
CA VAL A 358 -30.65 4.10 -32.17
C VAL A 358 -30.55 4.10 -33.69
N ALA A 359 -30.54 2.90 -34.29
CA ALA A 359 -30.42 2.70 -35.74
C ALA A 359 -29.08 3.16 -36.35
N TRP A 360 -28.01 3.28 -35.55
CA TRP A 360 -26.68 3.62 -36.06
C TRP A 360 -26.15 2.62 -37.10
N THR A 361 -26.69 1.40 -37.17
CA THR A 361 -26.28 0.37 -38.14
C THR A 361 -26.93 0.49 -39.52
N LYS A 362 -27.80 1.49 -39.75
CA LYS A 362 -28.54 1.69 -41.01
C LYS A 362 -27.61 1.79 -42.23
N ASP A 363 -26.62 2.67 -42.15
CA ASP A 363 -25.68 2.96 -43.25
C ASP A 363 -24.46 2.02 -43.28
N TYR A 364 -24.43 1.01 -42.40
CA TYR A 364 -23.34 0.05 -42.30
C TYR A 364 -23.62 -1.21 -43.10
N GLN A 365 -22.57 -1.78 -43.70
CA GLN A 365 -22.65 -3.03 -44.48
C GLN A 365 -22.57 -4.30 -43.63
N LEU A 366 -22.79 -4.19 -42.31
CA LEU A 366 -22.77 -5.33 -41.38
C LEU A 366 -23.82 -6.38 -41.74
N ASP A 367 -23.47 -7.65 -41.57
CA ASP A 367 -24.43 -8.74 -41.71
C ASP A 367 -25.63 -8.56 -40.76
N TRP A 368 -26.82 -8.95 -41.22
CA TRP A 368 -28.07 -8.73 -40.47
C TRP A 368 -28.04 -9.33 -39.06
N CYS A 369 -27.48 -10.53 -38.90
CA CYS A 369 -27.30 -11.15 -37.57
C CYS A 369 -26.53 -10.24 -36.60
N GLU A 370 -25.52 -9.52 -37.08
CA GLU A 370 -24.75 -8.57 -36.28
C GLU A 370 -25.51 -7.27 -36.06
N LYS A 371 -26.31 -6.80 -37.03
CA LYS A 371 -27.18 -5.63 -36.81
C LYS A 371 -28.16 -5.88 -35.67
N TYR A 372 -28.82 -7.05 -35.64
CA TYR A 372 -29.69 -7.45 -34.52
C TYR A 372 -28.94 -7.49 -33.19
N TRP A 373 -27.70 -7.98 -33.20
CA TRP A 373 -26.92 -8.09 -31.98
C TRP A 373 -26.37 -6.74 -31.48
N LEU A 374 -25.86 -5.90 -32.37
CA LEU A 374 -25.11 -4.68 -32.04
C LEU A 374 -26.00 -3.43 -31.90
N ASP A 375 -27.21 -3.46 -32.46
CA ASP A 375 -28.18 -2.34 -32.46
C ASP A 375 -29.58 -2.84 -32.06
N PRO A 376 -29.74 -3.37 -30.82
CA PRO A 376 -30.94 -4.08 -30.40
C PRO A 376 -32.17 -3.18 -30.31
N ASN A 377 -32.01 -1.85 -30.25
CA ASN A 377 -33.10 -0.88 -30.16
C ASN A 377 -33.53 -0.34 -31.52
N ARG A 378 -32.95 -0.83 -32.63
CA ARG A 378 -33.28 -0.37 -33.99
C ARG A 378 -34.77 -0.52 -34.34
N TRP A 379 -35.48 -1.44 -33.69
CA TRP A 379 -36.91 -1.62 -33.87
C TRP A 379 -37.75 -0.36 -33.61
N GLN A 380 -37.25 0.58 -32.80
CA GLN A 380 -37.93 1.86 -32.57
C GLN A 380 -38.14 2.67 -33.85
N ASN A 381 -37.31 2.43 -34.87
CA ASN A 381 -37.42 3.06 -36.19
C ASN A 381 -37.92 2.08 -37.27
N GLU A 382 -37.89 0.77 -37.02
CA GLU A 382 -38.19 -0.31 -37.98
C GLU A 382 -38.90 -1.49 -37.28
N GLU A 383 -40.23 -1.47 -37.16
CA GLU A 383 -41.00 -2.44 -36.36
C GLU A 383 -40.71 -3.92 -36.66
N GLN A 384 -40.46 -4.27 -37.94
CA GLN A 384 -40.11 -5.63 -38.36
C GLN A 384 -38.83 -6.18 -37.71
N HIS A 385 -37.97 -5.30 -37.17
CA HIS A 385 -36.75 -5.67 -36.47
C HIS A 385 -37.02 -6.31 -35.10
N TYR A 386 -38.14 -5.97 -34.45
CA TYR A 386 -38.48 -6.45 -33.11
C TYR A 386 -38.74 -7.96 -33.11
N ASP A 387 -39.59 -8.43 -34.03
CA ASP A 387 -39.97 -9.84 -34.11
C ASP A 387 -38.78 -10.76 -34.37
N ILE A 388 -37.85 -10.33 -35.23
CA ILE A 388 -36.65 -11.12 -35.57
C ILE A 388 -35.65 -11.09 -34.41
N TYR A 389 -35.51 -9.96 -33.72
CA TYR A 389 -34.66 -9.87 -32.54
C TYR A 389 -35.15 -10.80 -31.41
N GLN A 390 -36.46 -10.84 -31.16
CA GLN A 390 -37.10 -11.67 -30.12
C GLN A 390 -37.01 -13.17 -30.41
N ARG A 391 -37.05 -13.57 -31.69
CA ARG A 391 -36.88 -14.99 -32.08
C ARG A 391 -35.49 -15.56 -31.78
N GLN A 392 -34.49 -14.70 -31.58
CA GLN A 392 -33.11 -15.08 -31.24
C GLN A 392 -32.40 -16.02 -32.25
N ASP A 393 -32.96 -16.22 -33.44
CA ASP A 393 -32.35 -17.05 -34.49
C ASP A 393 -30.97 -16.54 -34.92
N TRP A 394 -30.76 -15.22 -34.81
CA TRP A 394 -29.49 -14.54 -35.08
C TRP A 394 -28.35 -15.01 -34.16
N ILE A 395 -28.65 -15.53 -32.95
CA ILE A 395 -27.64 -16.03 -32.00
C ILE A 395 -26.81 -17.16 -32.62
N ASN A 396 -27.48 -18.08 -33.34
CA ASN A 396 -26.83 -19.22 -33.97
C ASN A 396 -25.81 -18.79 -35.02
N GLU A 397 -26.09 -17.70 -35.74
CA GLU A 397 -25.19 -17.18 -36.75
C GLU A 397 -24.01 -16.40 -36.13
N ILE A 398 -24.25 -15.67 -35.03
CA ILE A 398 -23.18 -14.98 -34.30
C ILE A 398 -22.20 -15.98 -33.67
N ASP A 399 -22.68 -17.06 -33.04
CA ASP A 399 -21.79 -18.06 -32.46
C ASP A 399 -20.95 -18.79 -33.51
N ARG A 400 -21.53 -19.04 -34.70
CA ARG A 400 -20.88 -19.62 -35.87
C ARG A 400 -19.71 -18.74 -36.29
N ARG A 401 -19.98 -17.44 -36.48
CA ARG A 401 -19.01 -16.45 -36.95
C ARG A 401 -17.92 -16.20 -35.91
N PHE A 402 -18.24 -16.19 -34.62
CA PHE A 402 -17.25 -16.14 -33.54
C PHE A 402 -16.30 -17.34 -33.57
N ALA A 403 -16.85 -18.57 -33.69
CA ALA A 403 -16.03 -19.77 -33.69
C ALA A 403 -15.10 -19.85 -34.93
N LEU A 404 -15.58 -19.42 -36.10
CA LEU A 404 -14.74 -19.29 -37.30
C LEU A 404 -13.64 -18.25 -37.09
N TRP A 405 -13.94 -17.11 -36.50
CA TRP A 405 -12.96 -16.07 -36.23
C TRP A 405 -11.84 -16.53 -35.27
N ILE A 406 -12.16 -17.27 -34.22
CA ILE A 406 -11.15 -17.89 -33.35
C ILE A 406 -10.28 -18.87 -34.15
N ASN A 407 -10.89 -19.73 -34.95
CA ASN A 407 -10.15 -20.68 -35.80
C ASN A 407 -9.22 -19.97 -36.78
N ASP A 408 -9.66 -18.86 -37.38
CA ASP A 408 -8.81 -18.07 -38.28
C ASP A 408 -7.63 -17.43 -37.54
N CYS A 409 -7.87 -16.90 -36.33
CA CYS A 409 -6.80 -16.39 -35.46
C CYS A 409 -5.77 -17.49 -35.11
N LEU A 410 -6.23 -18.72 -34.86
CA LEU A 410 -5.37 -19.88 -34.57
C LEU A 410 -4.60 -20.35 -35.80
N LYS A 411 -5.26 -20.44 -36.96
CA LYS A 411 -4.64 -20.85 -38.23
C LYS A 411 -3.54 -19.86 -38.66
N LYS A 412 -3.77 -18.56 -38.48
CA LYS A 412 -2.76 -17.52 -38.74
C LYS A 412 -1.53 -17.64 -37.82
N GLN A 413 -1.75 -17.89 -36.53
CA GLN A 413 -0.66 -18.04 -35.56
C GLN A 413 0.09 -19.38 -35.71
N PHE A 414 -0.61 -20.44 -36.10
CA PHE A 414 -0.09 -21.81 -36.17
C PHE A 414 -0.32 -22.47 -37.54
N PRO A 415 0.29 -21.96 -38.62
CA PRO A 415 0.05 -22.46 -39.98
C PRO A 415 0.38 -23.95 -40.15
N LYS A 416 1.37 -24.47 -39.40
CA LYS A 416 1.81 -25.89 -39.47
C LYS A 416 0.79 -26.89 -38.94
N ILE A 417 -0.10 -26.47 -38.03
CA ILE A 417 -1.13 -27.32 -37.42
C ILE A 417 -2.55 -26.83 -37.77
N ALA A 418 -2.68 -26.03 -38.83
CA ALA A 418 -3.95 -25.43 -39.25
C ALA A 418 -5.09 -26.45 -39.45
N HIS A 419 -4.75 -27.68 -39.86
CA HIS A 419 -5.69 -28.79 -40.09
C HIS A 419 -6.37 -29.28 -38.80
N GLN A 420 -5.80 -29.01 -37.62
CA GLN A 420 -6.31 -29.49 -36.33
C GLN A 420 -7.51 -28.68 -35.83
N PHE A 421 -7.67 -27.43 -36.29
CA PHE A 421 -8.66 -26.47 -35.78
C PHE A 421 -10.05 -26.55 -36.47
N ASN A 422 -10.43 -27.67 -37.09
CA ASN A 422 -11.62 -27.70 -37.95
C ASN A 422 -12.95 -28.04 -37.25
N ASN A 423 -13.11 -29.18 -36.57
CA ASN A 423 -14.44 -29.60 -36.06
C ASN A 423 -14.60 -29.64 -34.52
N PRO A 424 -13.71 -30.29 -33.73
CA PRO A 424 -13.95 -30.45 -32.28
C PRO A 424 -13.81 -29.14 -31.49
N GLU A 425 -12.85 -28.30 -31.88
CA GLU A 425 -12.59 -27.02 -31.21
C GLU A 425 -13.65 -25.98 -31.60
N TYR A 426 -14.09 -26.01 -32.86
CA TYR A 426 -15.18 -25.18 -33.36
C TYR A 426 -16.46 -25.30 -32.51
N GLU A 427 -16.94 -26.51 -32.22
CA GLU A 427 -18.14 -26.70 -31.38
C GLU A 427 -17.90 -26.28 -29.93
N THR A 428 -16.67 -26.43 -29.44
CA THR A 428 -16.29 -25.96 -28.10
C THR A 428 -16.38 -24.42 -28.01
N TRP A 429 -15.87 -23.70 -29.00
CA TRP A 429 -15.95 -22.23 -29.07
C TRP A 429 -17.40 -21.75 -29.09
N ARG A 430 -18.25 -22.40 -29.90
CA ARG A 430 -19.68 -22.07 -29.99
C ARG A 430 -20.40 -22.27 -28.66
N LYS A 431 -20.17 -23.41 -27.99
CA LYS A 431 -20.81 -23.72 -26.71
C LYS A 431 -20.49 -22.68 -25.64
N GLN A 432 -19.22 -22.26 -25.56
CA GLN A 432 -18.80 -21.26 -24.58
C GLN A 432 -19.32 -19.86 -24.92
N PHE A 433 -19.30 -19.47 -26.20
CA PHE A 433 -19.88 -18.22 -26.66
C PHE A 433 -21.38 -18.13 -26.32
N ARG A 434 -22.16 -19.17 -26.65
CA ARG A 434 -23.59 -19.25 -26.33
C ARG A 434 -23.86 -19.09 -24.84
N ARG A 435 -23.07 -19.76 -23.99
CA ARG A 435 -23.20 -19.66 -22.54
C ARG A 435 -22.98 -18.21 -22.08
N ALA A 436 -21.92 -17.56 -22.54
CA ALA A 436 -21.60 -16.19 -22.18
C ALA A 436 -22.65 -15.19 -22.70
N LEU A 437 -23.09 -15.33 -23.96
CA LEU A 437 -24.10 -14.45 -24.55
C LEU A 437 -25.46 -14.58 -23.85
N ARG A 438 -25.90 -15.80 -23.52
CA ARG A 438 -27.16 -16.00 -22.77
C ARG A 438 -27.13 -15.36 -21.39
N LEU A 439 -25.99 -15.43 -20.68
CA LEU A 439 -25.82 -14.74 -19.40
C LEU A 439 -25.87 -13.23 -19.58
N ALA A 440 -25.22 -12.69 -20.62
CA ALA A 440 -25.25 -11.26 -20.93
C ALA A 440 -26.65 -10.75 -21.28
N LEU A 441 -27.44 -11.53 -22.03
CA LEU A 441 -28.81 -11.17 -22.39
C LEU A 441 -29.81 -11.24 -21.21
N ARG A 442 -29.53 -12.06 -20.19
CA ARG A 442 -30.37 -12.16 -18.97
C ARG A 442 -30.16 -11.01 -17.97
N ASN A 443 -29.00 -10.37 -18.03
CA ASN A 443 -28.57 -9.32 -17.10
C ASN A 443 -28.80 -7.90 -17.66
N LYS A 444 -29.51 -7.79 -18.77
CA LYS A 444 -30.03 -6.55 -19.34
C LYS A 444 -31.52 -6.47 -19.02
#